data_AF-A0AAI8GBN8-F1
#
_entry.id   AF-A0AAI8GBN8-F1
#
_cell.length_a   1.000
_cell.length_b   1.000
_cell.length_c   1.000
_cell.angle_alpha   90.00
_cell.angle_beta   90.00
_cell.angle_gamma   90.00
#
_symmetry.space_group_name_H-M   'P 1'
#
loop_
_entity.id
_entity.type
_entity.pdbx_description
1 polymer ?
#
loop_
_entity_poly.entity_id
_entity_poly.type
_entity_poly.pdbx_seq_one_letter_code
_entity_poly.pdbx_strand_id
1 'polypeptide(L)'
;MEKSNLNTTNPNHYIYETKHLKISILGGIRFNNLEALQVTLGIQKIKSEQVLRQNIDLYNDTSIEKLTRKVAERLEIGTTIVRRDLDQLTNELETYRLQEVEQQGKLYEKQVKVLTEKEIKEAREFLQTQNLIQETQNRIGKSGVIGEEINRLLMYLIFTSRKTNNPLHCISLGSSGAGKTHLQSKVSELIPEEDKIEMTVLSANAFYYFNRTELSNKLILIEDLDGAESVLYPLRELQSKKKITKTVVHKDKKGTTKTIHLTVEGPVSVSGCTTQESIYEDNSNRSFLLYIDESHEQDEKIMFYQRQLSAGKINHEEEIKSKMLLQNAQRLLKTISVRNPYAEFLSLPQSVFKPRRTNAHYLQFIEAITFYKQYQKFHHIDKETGEEYIETSVEDIQEANELIKEVLLRKSDTLTGASRNHLENLKNYLKQNNQTQFTNAEIRRNLRVKETTLRRYKNQLLLENYIKKVKNKSVKSHCYEITNPNEYRELEQQISQALQDCITQIHLATSPPTNHIKKQNTTKTKTAS
;
A
#
# COMPACT_ATOMS: atom_id res chain seq x y z
N MET A 1 12.41 46.49 2.61
CA MET A 1 12.96 45.34 1.88
C MET A 1 14.12 45.86 1.06
N GLU A 2 15.36 45.58 1.47
CA GLU A 2 16.51 45.82 0.61
C GLU A 2 16.37 44.94 -0.64
N LYS A 3 16.62 45.53 -1.81
CA LYS A 3 16.57 44.81 -3.09
C LYS A 3 17.69 43.76 -3.06
N SER A 4 17.33 42.48 -3.20
CA SER A 4 18.31 41.38 -3.36
C SER A 4 19.22 41.70 -4.54
N ASN A 5 20.54 41.56 -4.35
CA ASN A 5 21.52 41.85 -5.41
C ASN A 5 21.65 40.67 -6.40
N LEU A 6 21.13 39.50 -6.05
CA LEU A 6 20.98 38.34 -6.91
C LEU A 6 19.74 38.41 -7.81
N ASN A 7 19.97 38.28 -9.12
CA ASN A 7 18.95 38.09 -10.14
C ASN A 7 18.97 36.64 -10.63
N THR A 8 17.86 35.93 -10.40
CA THR A 8 17.65 34.53 -10.77
C THR A 8 16.66 34.31 -11.92
N THR A 9 16.22 35.37 -12.62
CA THR A 9 15.21 35.25 -13.70
C THR A 9 15.58 34.28 -14.82
N ASN A 10 16.88 34.08 -15.09
CA ASN A 10 17.34 33.04 -16.01
C ASN A 10 17.87 31.82 -15.23
N PRO A 11 17.19 30.65 -15.27
CA PRO A 11 17.58 29.47 -14.51
C PRO A 11 18.98 28.92 -14.86
N ASN A 12 19.48 29.22 -16.06
CA ASN A 12 20.80 28.77 -16.51
C ASN A 12 21.91 29.82 -16.30
N HIS A 13 21.57 31.00 -15.79
CA HIS A 13 22.52 32.10 -15.65
C HIS A 13 22.07 33.12 -14.60
N TYR A 14 22.55 32.98 -13.36
CA TYR A 14 22.27 33.96 -12.32
C TYR A 14 23.31 35.07 -12.31
N ILE A 15 22.90 36.27 -11.90
CA ILE A 15 23.76 37.44 -11.86
C ILE A 15 23.67 38.06 -10.47
N TYR A 16 24.81 38.26 -9.83
CA TYR A 16 24.95 38.97 -8.58
C TYR A 16 25.81 40.21 -8.79
N GLU A 17 25.26 41.39 -8.58
CA GLU A 17 25.96 42.66 -8.80
C GLU A 17 26.09 43.45 -7.50
N THR A 18 27.32 43.82 -7.15
CA THR A 18 27.63 44.70 -6.02
C THR A 18 28.10 46.06 -6.52
N LYS A 19 28.67 46.90 -5.65
CA LYS A 19 29.33 48.16 -6.06
C LYS A 19 30.66 47.93 -6.79
N HIS A 20 31.28 46.76 -6.63
CA HIS A 20 32.65 46.49 -7.10
C HIS A 20 32.73 45.32 -8.08
N LEU A 21 31.87 44.32 -7.90
CA LEU A 21 31.92 43.07 -8.66
C LEU A 21 30.58 42.79 -9.34
N LYS A 22 30.69 42.23 -10.54
CA LYS A 22 29.62 41.48 -11.20
C LYS A 22 30.03 40.01 -11.20
N ILE A 23 29.23 39.17 -10.56
CA ILE A 23 29.47 37.73 -10.45
C ILE A 23 28.34 37.00 -11.17
N SER A 24 28.66 36.32 -12.27
CA SER A 24 27.74 35.42 -12.95
C SER A 24 27.89 33.99 -12.44
N ILE A 25 26.76 33.29 -12.28
CA ILE A 25 26.71 31.86 -11.97
C ILE A 25 26.26 31.14 -13.22
N LEU A 26 27.22 30.51 -13.90
CA LEU A 26 27.01 29.83 -15.18
C LEU A 26 26.43 28.43 -14.94
N GLY A 27 25.29 28.14 -15.57
CA GLY A 27 24.59 26.86 -15.44
C GLY A 27 23.67 26.75 -14.22
N GLY A 28 23.43 27.86 -13.50
CA GLY A 28 22.56 27.89 -12.32
C GLY A 28 23.15 27.15 -11.11
N ILE A 29 22.27 26.69 -10.21
CA ILE A 29 22.64 25.88 -9.04
C ILE A 29 21.87 24.56 -9.02
N ARG A 30 22.41 23.56 -8.34
CA ARG A 30 21.75 22.27 -8.13
C ARG A 30 20.92 22.29 -6.84
N PHE A 31 19.72 21.71 -6.88
CA PHE A 31 18.79 21.66 -5.74
C PHE A 31 18.84 20.33 -4.97
N ASN A 32 19.42 19.27 -5.56
CA ASN A 32 19.28 17.89 -5.07
C ASN A 32 20.33 17.48 -4.01
N ASN A 33 21.44 18.22 -3.89
CA ASN A 33 22.51 17.94 -2.92
C ASN A 33 22.73 19.18 -2.04
N LEU A 34 22.20 19.15 -0.82
CA LEU A 34 22.26 20.29 0.09
C LEU A 34 23.62 20.43 0.80
N GLU A 35 24.46 19.39 0.81
CA GLU A 35 25.72 19.37 1.56
C GLU A 35 26.86 20.13 0.85
N ALA A 36 26.73 20.41 -0.45
CA ALA A 36 27.71 21.14 -1.27
C ALA A 36 27.02 22.22 -2.10
N LEU A 37 27.73 23.31 -2.41
CA LEU A 37 27.27 24.37 -3.29
C LEU A 37 28.28 24.60 -4.43
N GLN A 38 28.35 23.60 -5.31
CA GLN A 38 29.24 23.61 -6.48
C GLN A 38 28.65 24.49 -7.59
N VAL A 39 29.40 25.51 -7.97
CA VAL A 39 29.00 26.50 -8.98
C VAL A 39 30.18 26.87 -9.88
N THR A 40 29.87 27.34 -11.07
CA THR A 40 30.85 27.97 -11.96
C THR A 40 30.65 29.48 -11.94
N LEU A 41 31.59 30.20 -11.33
CA LEU A 41 31.54 31.65 -11.20
C LEU A 41 32.27 32.33 -12.36
N GLY A 42 31.67 33.38 -12.92
CA GLY A 42 32.33 34.39 -13.75
C GLY A 42 32.41 35.71 -13.00
N ILE A 43 33.59 36.08 -12.53
CA ILE A 43 33.81 37.23 -11.65
C ILE A 43 34.48 38.34 -12.46
N GLN A 44 33.86 39.52 -12.45
CA GLN A 44 34.27 40.67 -13.24
C GLN A 44 34.22 41.93 -12.37
N LYS A 45 35.23 42.80 -12.50
CA LYS A 45 35.18 44.15 -11.91
C LYS A 45 34.25 45.02 -12.74
N ILE A 46 33.42 45.81 -12.08
CA ILE A 46 32.48 46.69 -12.78
C ILE A 46 33.24 47.66 -13.68
N LYS A 47 32.80 47.77 -14.95
CA LYS A 47 33.46 48.53 -16.04
C LYS A 47 34.81 47.97 -16.53
N SER A 48 35.23 46.78 -16.09
CA SER A 48 36.37 46.06 -16.68
C SER A 48 35.87 45.01 -17.67
N GLU A 49 36.64 44.70 -18.72
CA GLU A 49 36.32 43.61 -19.65
C GLU A 49 36.86 42.24 -19.19
N GLN A 50 37.70 42.22 -18.15
CA GLN A 50 38.34 41.01 -17.67
C GLN A 50 37.39 40.18 -16.79
N VAL A 51 37.13 38.95 -17.21
CA VAL A 51 36.29 37.99 -16.49
C VAL A 51 37.12 36.80 -16.03
N LEU A 52 37.18 36.58 -14.72
CA LEU A 52 37.78 35.40 -14.12
C LEU A 52 36.73 34.30 -13.98
N ARG A 53 36.98 33.14 -14.59
CA ARG A 53 36.08 31.98 -14.49
C ARG A 53 36.68 30.91 -13.58
N GLN A 54 35.90 30.43 -12.61
CA GLN A 54 36.35 29.39 -11.68
C GLN A 54 35.18 28.49 -11.29
N ASN A 55 35.41 27.17 -11.33
CA ASN A 55 34.53 26.20 -10.68
C ASN A 55 34.95 26.06 -9.20
N ILE A 56 33.99 26.18 -8.28
CA ILE A 56 34.23 26.16 -6.84
C ILE A 56 33.03 25.61 -6.08
N ASP A 57 33.29 24.97 -4.95
CA ASP A 57 32.29 24.72 -3.92
C ASP A 57 32.30 25.89 -2.92
N LEU A 58 31.20 26.64 -2.88
CA LEU A 58 31.05 27.81 -2.00
C LEU A 58 30.94 27.47 -0.51
N TYR A 59 30.87 26.19 -0.13
CA TYR A 59 30.96 25.77 1.27
C TYR A 59 32.39 25.39 1.70
N ASN A 60 33.35 25.35 0.76
CA ASN A 60 34.74 25.01 1.06
C ASN A 60 35.58 26.28 1.29
N ASP A 61 35.79 26.63 2.57
CA ASP A 61 36.49 27.85 2.96
C ASP A 61 37.91 27.97 2.39
N THR A 62 38.68 26.87 2.37
CA THR A 62 40.03 26.85 1.79
C THR A 62 40.03 27.19 0.30
N SER A 63 38.99 26.78 -0.42
CA SER A 63 38.82 27.09 -1.84
C SER A 63 38.41 28.54 -2.05
N ILE A 64 37.53 29.07 -1.19
CA ILE A 64 37.10 30.48 -1.22
C ILE A 64 38.26 31.41 -0.92
N GLU A 65 39.13 31.07 0.04
CA GLU A 65 40.30 31.87 0.37
C GLU A 65 41.27 31.97 -0.82
N LYS A 66 41.54 30.84 -1.49
CA LYS A 66 42.36 30.80 -2.71
C LYS A 66 41.73 31.62 -3.85
N LEU A 67 40.41 31.52 -4.03
CA LEU A 67 39.69 32.32 -5.03
C LEU A 67 39.76 33.82 -4.70
N THR A 68 39.55 34.18 -3.44
CA THR A 68 39.59 35.57 -2.95
C THR A 68 40.92 36.23 -3.28
N ARG A 69 42.05 35.55 -2.99
CA ARG A 69 43.39 36.04 -3.31
C ARG A 69 43.58 36.21 -4.82
N LYS A 70 43.19 35.22 -5.63
CA LYS A 70 43.28 35.28 -7.11
C LYS A 70 42.47 36.42 -7.72
N VAL A 71 41.24 36.63 -7.23
CA VAL A 71 40.36 37.70 -7.71
C VAL A 71 40.91 39.06 -7.29
N ALA A 72 41.37 39.20 -6.05
CA ALA A 72 41.95 40.44 -5.55
C ALA A 72 43.18 40.87 -6.35
N GLU A 73 44.08 39.93 -6.65
CA GLU A 73 45.29 40.16 -7.44
C GLU A 73 44.97 40.51 -8.90
N ARG A 74 44.11 39.72 -9.56
CA ARG A 74 43.86 39.90 -11.00
C ARG A 74 42.92 41.05 -11.35
N LEU A 75 41.98 41.37 -10.47
CA LEU A 75 41.00 42.43 -10.71
C LEU A 75 41.36 43.72 -9.95
N GLU A 76 42.45 43.74 -9.18
CA GLU A 76 42.87 44.88 -8.37
C GLU A 76 41.74 45.38 -7.46
N ILE A 77 41.21 44.46 -6.64
CA ILE A 77 40.17 44.73 -5.64
C ILE A 77 40.67 44.22 -4.29
N GLY A 78 40.39 44.95 -3.21
CA GLY A 78 40.78 44.52 -1.86
C GLY A 78 40.19 43.15 -1.50
N THR A 79 41.01 42.28 -0.91
CA THR A 79 40.61 40.93 -0.47
C THR A 79 39.40 40.93 0.46
N THR A 80 39.30 41.94 1.35
CA THR A 80 38.15 42.11 2.25
C THR A 80 36.84 42.32 1.50
N ILE A 81 36.87 43.07 0.40
CA ILE A 81 35.69 43.35 -0.43
C ILE A 81 35.27 42.08 -1.16
N VAL A 82 36.23 41.40 -1.81
CA VAL A 82 35.97 40.16 -2.53
C VAL A 82 35.39 39.11 -1.58
N ARG A 83 35.98 38.95 -0.39
CA ARG A 83 35.53 37.96 0.60
C ARG A 83 34.09 38.26 1.04
N ARG A 84 33.82 39.51 1.42
CA ARG A 84 32.47 39.94 1.83
C ARG A 84 31.44 39.67 0.73
N ASP A 85 31.75 40.03 -0.52
CA ASP A 85 30.82 39.87 -1.63
C ASP A 85 30.58 38.38 -1.97
N LEU A 86 31.60 37.50 -1.83
CA LEU A 86 31.45 36.04 -1.98
C LEU A 86 30.63 35.42 -0.82
N ASP A 87 30.84 35.87 0.42
CA ASP A 87 30.07 35.40 1.57
C ASP A 87 28.60 35.82 1.44
N GLN A 88 28.33 37.06 0.98
CA GLN A 88 26.97 37.53 0.71
C GLN A 88 26.30 36.76 -0.43
N LEU A 89 27.01 36.54 -1.55
CA LEU A 89 26.52 35.71 -2.66
C LEU A 89 26.13 34.30 -2.16
N THR A 90 26.97 33.69 -1.32
CA THR A 90 26.71 32.35 -0.78
C THR A 90 25.42 32.32 0.03
N ASN A 91 25.19 33.33 0.88
CA ASN A 91 23.95 33.44 1.66
C ASN A 91 22.71 33.66 0.78
N GLU A 92 22.80 34.49 -0.26
CA GLU A 92 21.69 34.73 -1.19
C GLU A 92 21.35 33.48 -2.01
N LEU A 93 22.37 32.77 -2.52
CA LEU A 93 22.19 31.50 -3.23
C LEU A 93 21.61 30.41 -2.32
N GLU A 94 22.04 30.33 -1.06
CA GLU A 94 21.50 29.38 -0.09
C GLU A 94 20.04 29.67 0.22
N THR A 95 19.70 30.95 0.44
CA THR A 95 18.32 31.37 0.70
C THR A 95 17.43 31.08 -0.50
N TYR A 96 17.88 31.40 -1.71
CA TYR A 96 17.16 31.09 -2.95
C TYR A 96 17.01 29.58 -3.13
N ARG A 97 18.06 28.78 -2.88
CA ARG A 97 18.01 27.32 -2.99
C ARG A 97 16.99 26.71 -2.04
N LEU A 98 16.94 27.18 -0.79
CA LEU A 98 15.95 26.73 0.19
C LEU A 98 14.53 27.13 -0.22
N GLN A 99 14.33 28.35 -0.72
CA GLN A 99 13.04 28.83 -1.20
C GLN A 99 12.54 28.04 -2.42
N GLU A 100 13.42 27.73 -3.38
CA GLU A 100 13.07 26.91 -4.55
C GLU A 100 12.74 25.47 -4.15
N VAL A 101 13.50 24.86 -3.24
CA VAL A 101 13.18 23.52 -2.72
C VAL A 101 11.83 23.52 -2.00
N GLU A 102 11.54 24.57 -1.22
CA GLU A 102 10.25 24.74 -0.55
C GLU A 102 9.10 25.02 -1.54
N GLN A 103 9.32 25.84 -2.56
CA GLN A 103 8.33 26.14 -3.60
C GLN A 103 8.06 24.95 -4.50
N GLN A 104 9.09 24.21 -4.91
CA GLN A 104 8.95 22.94 -5.61
C GLN A 104 8.18 21.95 -4.74
N GLY A 105 8.51 21.85 -3.44
CA GLY A 105 7.74 21.08 -2.47
C GLY A 105 6.26 21.47 -2.42
N LYS A 106 5.95 22.78 -2.41
CA LYS A 106 4.56 23.30 -2.47
C LYS A 106 3.87 23.06 -3.80
N LEU A 107 4.59 23.06 -4.92
CA LEU A 107 4.06 22.72 -6.25
C LEU A 107 3.68 21.23 -6.35
N TYR A 108 4.30 20.37 -5.55
CA TYR A 108 3.97 18.95 -5.44
C TYR A 108 2.93 18.63 -4.35
N GLU A 109 2.46 19.61 -3.57
CA GLU A 109 1.28 19.42 -2.72
C GLU A 109 0.07 19.23 -3.64
N LYS A 110 -0.30 17.95 -3.85
CA LYS A 110 -1.47 17.57 -4.63
C LYS A 110 -2.68 18.34 -4.12
N GLN A 111 -3.23 19.21 -4.95
CA GLN A 111 -4.40 20.02 -4.58
C GLN A 111 -5.56 19.09 -4.22
N VAL A 112 -6.09 19.25 -3.01
CA VAL A 112 -7.27 18.50 -2.56
C VAL A 112 -8.47 18.94 -3.40
N LYS A 113 -9.09 18.00 -4.10
CA LYS A 113 -10.27 18.30 -4.93
C LYS A 113 -11.44 18.70 -4.02
N VAL A 114 -11.97 19.89 -4.23
CA VAL A 114 -13.23 20.32 -3.60
C VAL A 114 -14.39 19.74 -4.41
N LEU A 115 -15.26 18.97 -3.75
CA LEU A 115 -16.43 18.36 -4.39
C LEU A 115 -17.53 19.39 -4.64
N THR A 116 -18.18 19.31 -5.79
CA THR A 116 -19.40 20.07 -6.08
C THR A 116 -20.61 19.47 -5.33
N GLU A 117 -21.67 20.25 -5.11
CA GLU A 117 -22.89 19.77 -4.45
C GLU A 117 -23.50 18.54 -5.16
N LYS A 118 -23.45 18.52 -6.49
CA LYS A 118 -23.91 17.39 -7.30
C LYS A 118 -23.08 16.14 -7.02
N GLU A 119 -21.75 16.25 -7.01
CA GLU A 119 -20.86 15.12 -6.71
C GLU A 119 -21.01 14.61 -5.27
N ILE A 120 -21.23 15.53 -4.30
CA ILE A 120 -21.51 15.16 -2.91
C ILE A 120 -22.80 14.35 -2.83
N LYS A 121 -23.85 14.80 -3.52
CA LYS A 121 -25.15 14.12 -3.54
C LYS A 121 -25.02 12.73 -4.17
N GLU A 122 -24.42 12.61 -5.35
CA GLU A 122 -24.22 11.33 -6.04
C GLU A 122 -23.39 10.35 -5.20
N ALA A 123 -22.28 10.81 -4.62
CA ALA A 123 -21.43 9.97 -3.76
C ALA A 123 -22.14 9.53 -2.46
N ARG A 124 -22.95 10.41 -1.87
CA ARG A 124 -23.74 10.09 -0.67
C ARG A 124 -24.83 9.07 -0.97
N GLU A 125 -25.58 9.26 -2.06
CA GLU A 125 -26.62 8.31 -2.51
C GLU A 125 -26.01 6.92 -2.77
N PHE A 126 -24.84 6.87 -3.40
CA PHE A 126 -24.09 5.62 -3.57
C PHE A 126 -23.77 4.97 -2.22
N LEU A 127 -23.16 5.71 -1.28
CA LEU A 127 -22.79 5.19 0.05
C LEU A 127 -24.00 4.75 0.91
N GLN A 128 -25.20 5.23 0.61
CA GLN A 128 -26.44 4.86 1.30
C GLN A 128 -27.18 3.66 0.68
N THR A 129 -26.64 3.07 -0.39
CA THR A 129 -27.27 1.93 -1.08
C THR A 129 -27.23 0.65 -0.26
N GLN A 130 -28.36 -0.06 -0.12
CA GLN A 130 -28.48 -1.26 0.73
C GLN A 130 -27.43 -2.36 0.46
N ASN A 131 -27.08 -2.61 -0.80
CA ASN A 131 -26.07 -3.60 -1.22
C ASN A 131 -24.74 -2.92 -1.59
N LEU A 132 -24.23 -2.04 -0.73
CA LEU A 132 -23.07 -1.19 -1.04
C LEU A 132 -21.83 -2.00 -1.46
N ILE A 133 -21.54 -3.14 -0.83
CA ILE A 133 -20.36 -3.95 -1.18
C ILE A 133 -20.48 -4.50 -2.60
N GLN A 134 -21.62 -5.10 -2.94
CA GLN A 134 -21.87 -5.62 -4.28
C GLN A 134 -21.86 -4.51 -5.34
N GLU A 135 -22.49 -3.36 -5.05
CA GLU A 135 -22.51 -2.24 -5.98
C GLU A 135 -21.11 -1.62 -6.12
N THR A 136 -20.31 -1.58 -5.06
CA THR A 136 -18.89 -1.20 -5.11
C THR A 136 -18.12 -2.14 -6.03
N GLN A 137 -18.30 -3.46 -5.90
CA GLN A 137 -17.67 -4.46 -6.76
C GLN A 137 -18.07 -4.28 -8.24
N ASN A 138 -19.35 -3.99 -8.52
CA ASN A 138 -19.82 -3.68 -9.86
C ASN A 138 -19.16 -2.41 -10.42
N ARG A 139 -19.03 -1.34 -9.61
CA ARG A 139 -18.39 -0.09 -10.01
C ARG A 139 -16.89 -0.25 -10.24
N ILE A 140 -16.21 -1.05 -9.42
CA ILE A 140 -14.80 -1.41 -9.65
C ILE A 140 -14.67 -2.12 -11.00
N GLY A 141 -15.53 -3.08 -11.31
CA GLY A 141 -15.54 -3.73 -12.63
C GLY A 141 -15.77 -2.75 -13.79
N LYS A 142 -16.75 -1.85 -13.65
CA LYS A 142 -17.07 -0.81 -14.63
C LYS A 142 -15.98 0.24 -14.79
N SER A 143 -15.08 0.38 -13.82
CA SER A 143 -13.93 1.29 -13.90
C SER A 143 -12.75 0.74 -14.72
N GLY A 144 -12.87 -0.48 -15.25
CA GLY A 144 -11.86 -1.12 -16.09
C GLY A 144 -10.96 -2.13 -15.36
N VAL A 145 -11.28 -2.49 -14.11
CA VAL A 145 -10.57 -3.56 -13.37
C VAL A 145 -11.23 -4.91 -13.68
N ILE A 146 -10.61 -5.73 -14.53
CA ILE A 146 -11.22 -6.97 -15.05
C ILE A 146 -10.88 -8.20 -14.22
N GLY A 147 -11.90 -9.01 -13.90
CA GLY A 147 -11.75 -10.21 -13.08
C GLY A 147 -11.25 -9.87 -11.67
N GLU A 148 -10.53 -10.79 -11.03
CA GLU A 148 -9.96 -10.60 -9.68
C GLU A 148 -11.00 -10.08 -8.67
N GLU A 149 -12.23 -10.60 -8.76
CA GLU A 149 -13.40 -9.94 -8.17
C GLU A 149 -13.32 -9.79 -6.64
N ILE A 150 -12.86 -10.84 -5.96
CA ILE A 150 -12.65 -10.84 -4.52
C ILE A 150 -11.43 -9.96 -4.19
N ASN A 151 -10.30 -10.20 -4.87
CA ASN A 151 -9.04 -9.49 -4.60
C ASN A 151 -9.14 -7.97 -4.82
N ARG A 152 -9.81 -7.51 -5.88
CA ARG A 152 -9.96 -6.08 -6.18
C ARG A 152 -10.84 -5.37 -5.14
N LEU A 153 -11.89 -6.02 -4.66
CA LEU A 153 -12.79 -5.47 -3.64
C LEU A 153 -12.10 -5.46 -2.27
N LEU A 154 -11.47 -6.57 -1.90
CA LEU A 154 -10.68 -6.70 -0.67
C LEU A 154 -9.58 -5.64 -0.63
N MET A 155 -8.83 -5.47 -1.73
CA MET A 155 -7.78 -4.45 -1.85
C MET A 155 -8.35 -3.03 -1.72
N TYR A 156 -9.48 -2.73 -2.36
CA TYR A 156 -10.15 -1.42 -2.25
C TYR A 156 -10.57 -1.11 -0.81
N LEU A 157 -11.13 -2.07 -0.08
CA LEU A 157 -11.51 -1.92 1.33
C LEU A 157 -10.28 -1.74 2.23
N ILE A 158 -9.21 -2.50 1.99
CA ILE A 158 -7.93 -2.32 2.68
C ILE A 158 -7.37 -0.91 2.43
N PHE A 159 -7.40 -0.41 1.20
CA PHE A 159 -6.96 0.96 0.90
C PHE A 159 -7.83 2.03 1.58
N THR A 160 -9.12 1.74 1.73
CA THR A 160 -10.08 2.61 2.42
C THR A 160 -9.76 2.73 3.91
N SER A 161 -9.29 1.64 4.53
CA SER A 161 -8.92 1.61 5.96
C SER A 161 -7.82 2.61 6.34
N ARG A 162 -7.11 3.23 5.38
CA ARG A 162 -6.15 4.32 5.66
C ARG A 162 -6.76 5.46 6.48
N LYS A 163 -8.07 5.66 6.40
CA LYS A 163 -8.83 6.69 7.13
C LYS A 163 -9.29 6.25 8.53
N THR A 164 -9.06 5.00 8.91
CA THR A 164 -9.36 4.47 10.25
C THR A 164 -8.16 4.63 11.17
N ASN A 165 -8.39 4.44 12.47
CA ASN A 165 -7.31 4.49 13.46
C ASN A 165 -6.31 3.34 13.30
N ASN A 166 -6.74 2.19 12.78
CA ASN A 166 -5.92 0.99 12.58
C ASN A 166 -6.01 0.55 11.11
N PRO A 167 -5.26 1.18 10.19
CA PRO A 167 -5.28 0.76 8.81
C PRO A 167 -4.76 -0.65 8.62
N LEU A 168 -5.26 -1.26 7.55
CA LEU A 168 -4.83 -2.53 7.03
C LEU A 168 -3.81 -2.32 5.92
N HIS A 169 -3.03 -3.37 5.67
CA HIS A 169 -1.98 -3.41 4.66
C HIS A 169 -2.16 -4.67 3.82
N CYS A 170 -1.75 -4.65 2.55
CA CYS A 170 -1.78 -5.82 1.70
C CYS A 170 -0.49 -6.02 0.92
N ILE A 171 -0.21 -7.27 0.59
CA ILE A 171 0.88 -7.68 -0.28
C ILE A 171 0.31 -8.59 -1.36
N SER A 172 0.47 -8.18 -2.62
CA SER A 172 0.07 -8.98 -3.77
C SER A 172 1.18 -9.97 -4.13
N LEU A 173 0.81 -11.25 -4.24
CA LEU A 173 1.69 -12.39 -4.49
C LEU A 173 1.29 -13.09 -5.79
N GLY A 174 2.28 -13.58 -6.51
CA GLY A 174 2.08 -14.23 -7.81
C GLY A 174 3.35 -14.27 -8.63
N SER A 175 3.35 -15.03 -9.71
CA SER A 175 4.47 -15.15 -10.62
C SER A 175 4.76 -13.84 -11.37
N SER A 176 5.99 -13.70 -11.87
CA SER A 176 6.36 -12.52 -12.68
C SER A 176 5.49 -12.48 -13.94
N GLY A 177 4.90 -11.32 -14.25
CA GLY A 177 3.97 -11.16 -15.36
C GLY A 177 2.52 -11.53 -15.07
N ALA A 178 2.19 -12.08 -13.89
CA ALA A 178 0.81 -12.46 -13.53
C ALA A 178 -0.18 -11.27 -13.37
N GLY A 179 0.29 -10.03 -13.44
CA GLY A 179 -0.59 -8.85 -13.30
C GLY A 179 -0.71 -8.28 -11.88
N LYS A 180 0.13 -8.69 -10.92
CA LYS A 180 0.19 -8.12 -9.55
C LYS A 180 0.18 -6.59 -9.53
N THR A 181 1.17 -5.98 -10.19
CA THR A 181 1.32 -4.53 -10.26
C THR A 181 0.15 -3.91 -11.00
N HIS A 182 -0.37 -4.57 -12.03
CA HIS A 182 -1.54 -4.09 -12.77
C HIS A 182 -2.79 -4.02 -11.88
N LEU A 183 -3.09 -5.08 -11.10
CA LEU A 183 -4.21 -5.08 -10.16
C LEU A 183 -4.05 -3.95 -9.12
N GLN A 184 -2.88 -3.86 -8.50
CA GLN A 184 -2.58 -2.83 -7.50
C GLN A 184 -2.76 -1.42 -8.06
N SER A 185 -2.17 -1.13 -9.22
CA SER A 185 -2.26 0.19 -9.85
C SER A 185 -3.69 0.51 -10.30
N LYS A 186 -4.43 -0.47 -10.83
CA LYS A 186 -5.81 -0.25 -11.28
C LYS A 186 -6.79 -0.01 -10.12
N VAL A 187 -6.62 -0.72 -9.01
CA VAL A 187 -7.43 -0.46 -7.80
C VAL A 187 -7.00 0.85 -7.14
N SER A 188 -5.71 1.21 -7.17
CA SER A 188 -5.25 2.47 -6.61
C SER A 188 -5.81 3.69 -7.35
N GLU A 189 -6.05 3.59 -8.66
CA GLU A 189 -6.74 4.63 -9.42
C GLU A 189 -8.11 5.01 -8.83
N LEU A 190 -8.75 4.13 -8.04
CA LEU A 190 -10.05 4.38 -7.40
C LEU A 190 -9.93 5.17 -6.09
N ILE A 191 -8.71 5.38 -5.62
CA ILE A 191 -8.38 6.20 -4.44
C ILE A 191 -8.04 7.62 -4.92
N PRO A 192 -8.50 8.67 -4.20
CA PRO A 192 -8.17 10.06 -4.52
C PRO A 192 -6.66 10.27 -4.68
N GLU A 193 -6.25 11.00 -5.73
CA GLU A 193 -4.83 11.23 -6.03
C GLU A 193 -4.10 11.90 -4.88
N GLU A 194 -4.75 12.85 -4.22
CA GLU A 194 -4.24 13.54 -3.04
C GLU A 194 -3.94 12.59 -1.86
N ASP A 195 -4.56 11.41 -1.81
CA ASP A 195 -4.38 10.42 -0.74
C ASP A 195 -3.39 9.30 -1.09
N LYS A 196 -2.75 9.36 -2.27
CA LYS A 196 -1.81 8.34 -2.73
C LYS A 196 -0.38 8.84 -2.80
N ILE A 197 0.55 7.98 -2.41
CA ILE A 197 1.98 8.14 -2.61
C ILE A 197 2.49 6.90 -3.35
N GLU A 198 2.81 7.08 -4.62
CA GLU A 198 3.37 6.04 -5.49
C GLU A 198 4.89 6.16 -5.50
N MET A 199 5.59 5.11 -5.09
CA MET A 199 7.05 5.10 -4.96
C MET A 199 7.63 3.97 -5.81
N THR A 200 8.42 4.33 -6.82
CA THR A 200 9.15 3.37 -7.67
C THR A 200 10.52 3.03 -7.08
N VAL A 201 11.25 4.05 -6.59
CA VAL A 201 12.55 3.90 -5.93
C VAL A 201 12.60 4.85 -4.74
N LEU A 202 12.94 4.33 -3.57
CA LEU A 202 13.07 5.16 -2.37
C LEU A 202 14.34 4.82 -1.59
N SER A 203 15.05 5.86 -1.15
CA SER A 203 16.08 5.67 -0.13
C SER A 203 15.40 5.45 1.23
N ALA A 204 15.95 4.54 2.06
CA ALA A 204 15.47 4.28 3.41
C ALA A 204 15.31 5.56 4.27
N ASN A 205 16.12 6.58 3.98
CA ASN A 205 16.12 7.83 4.72
C ASN A 205 15.01 8.79 4.33
N ALA A 206 14.46 8.70 3.12
CA ALA A 206 13.46 9.65 2.61
C ALA A 206 12.21 9.72 3.51
N PHE A 207 11.81 8.58 4.09
CA PHE A 207 10.66 8.49 5.00
C PHE A 207 10.74 9.44 6.20
N TYR A 208 11.93 9.79 6.67
CA TYR A 208 12.11 10.65 7.83
C TYR A 208 12.10 12.14 7.49
N TYR A 209 12.10 12.50 6.21
CA TYR A 209 12.13 13.90 5.75
C TYR A 209 10.77 14.40 5.27
N PHE A 210 9.74 13.54 5.26
CA PHE A 210 8.36 13.99 5.10
C PHE A 210 7.96 14.91 6.26
N ASN A 211 7.03 15.83 6.00
CA ASN A 211 6.43 16.64 7.06
C ASN A 211 5.69 15.74 8.06
N ARG A 212 5.57 16.22 9.31
CA ARG A 212 5.09 15.42 10.44
C ARG A 212 3.79 14.66 10.16
N THR A 213 2.83 15.25 9.47
CA THR A 213 1.51 14.65 9.19
C THR A 213 1.29 14.36 7.71
N GLU A 214 2.33 14.43 6.88
CA GLU A 214 2.21 14.30 5.42
C GLU A 214 1.74 12.91 5.00
N LEU A 215 2.16 11.89 5.74
CA LEU A 215 1.79 10.49 5.50
C LEU A 215 0.45 10.12 6.15
N SER A 216 -0.13 10.98 7.00
CA SER A 216 -1.39 10.66 7.69
C SER A 216 -2.53 10.45 6.69
N ASN A 217 -3.23 9.33 6.85
CA ASN A 217 -4.31 8.85 5.98
C ASN A 217 -3.91 8.63 4.51
N LYS A 218 -2.62 8.41 4.23
CA LYS A 218 -2.13 8.13 2.87
C LYS A 218 -2.02 6.63 2.59
N LEU A 219 -2.23 6.29 1.33
CA LEU A 219 -1.93 4.99 0.75
C LEU A 219 -0.54 5.05 0.12
N ILE A 220 0.38 4.26 0.66
CA ILE A 220 1.74 4.09 0.12
C ILE A 220 1.73 2.86 -0.78
N LEU A 221 2.09 3.05 -2.05
CA LEU A 221 2.13 2.02 -3.07
C LEU A 221 3.58 1.74 -3.46
N ILE A 222 3.98 0.48 -3.32
CA ILE A 222 5.30 -0.02 -3.67
C ILE A 222 5.12 -1.03 -4.80
N GLU A 223 5.66 -0.71 -5.98
CA GLU A 223 5.46 -1.56 -7.16
C GLU A 223 6.23 -2.87 -7.07
N ASP A 224 7.41 -2.86 -6.43
CA ASP A 224 8.25 -4.03 -6.22
C ASP A 224 8.92 -3.98 -4.84
N LEU A 225 8.49 -4.87 -3.94
CA LEU A 225 9.11 -5.01 -2.63
C LEU A 225 10.51 -5.63 -2.70
N ASP A 226 10.80 -6.41 -3.75
CA ASP A 226 12.08 -7.11 -3.91
C ASP A 226 13.23 -6.10 -4.10
N GLY A 227 12.94 -4.95 -4.73
CA GLY A 227 13.88 -3.83 -4.88
C GLY A 227 13.89 -2.83 -3.71
N ALA A 228 12.98 -2.97 -2.74
CA ALA A 228 12.72 -1.96 -1.70
C ALA A 228 13.14 -2.42 -0.29
N GLU A 229 14.03 -3.42 -0.16
CA GLU A 229 14.40 -4.00 1.14
C GLU A 229 14.84 -2.97 2.19
N SER A 230 15.61 -1.97 1.77
CA SER A 230 16.12 -0.91 2.66
C SER A 230 15.02 -0.09 3.33
N VAL A 231 13.82 -0.09 2.75
CA VAL A 231 12.66 0.72 3.14
C VAL A 231 11.68 -0.06 4.02
N LEU A 232 11.79 -1.39 4.08
CA LEU A 232 10.88 -2.25 4.83
C LEU A 232 10.92 -1.98 6.34
N TYR A 233 12.03 -1.53 6.90
CA TYR A 233 12.12 -1.21 8.33
C TYR A 233 11.27 0.03 8.70
N PRO A 234 11.46 1.21 8.08
CA PRO A 234 10.57 2.35 8.29
C PRO A 234 9.08 2.01 8.10
N LEU A 235 8.75 1.23 7.07
CA LEU A 235 7.37 0.82 6.81
C LEU A 235 6.80 -0.04 7.96
N ARG A 236 7.53 -1.04 8.45
CA ARG A 236 7.08 -1.88 9.58
C ARG A 236 6.78 -1.06 10.83
N GLU A 237 7.60 -0.05 11.10
CA GLU A 237 7.41 0.85 12.24
C GLU A 237 6.18 1.75 12.02
N LEU A 238 5.96 2.27 10.81
CA LEU A 238 4.74 3.00 10.47
C LEU A 238 3.48 2.12 10.60
N GLN A 239 3.52 0.87 10.13
CA GLN A 239 2.41 -0.08 10.26
C GLN A 239 2.08 -0.40 11.72
N SER A 240 3.12 -0.62 12.55
CA SER A 240 2.93 -1.11 13.93
C SER A 240 2.70 0.02 14.94
N LYS A 241 3.43 1.14 14.81
CA LYS A 241 3.45 2.24 15.78
C LYS A 241 2.76 3.50 15.27
N LYS A 242 2.39 3.56 13.99
CA LYS A 242 1.77 4.73 13.33
C LYS A 242 2.63 5.99 13.42
N LYS A 243 3.93 5.84 13.69
CA LYS A 243 4.91 6.92 13.71
C LYS A 243 6.31 6.36 13.56
N ILE A 244 7.19 7.15 12.96
CA ILE A 244 8.62 6.89 12.89
C ILE A 244 9.37 8.14 13.36
N THR A 245 10.48 7.91 14.05
CA THR A 245 11.35 8.98 14.51
C THR A 245 12.79 8.65 14.15
N LYS A 246 13.52 9.64 13.65
CA LYS A 246 14.96 9.55 13.43
C LYS A 246 15.65 10.74 14.04
N THR A 247 16.67 10.44 14.82
CA THR A 247 17.54 11.44 15.43
C THR A 247 18.70 11.70 14.49
N VAL A 248 18.85 12.94 14.03
CA VAL A 248 19.97 13.37 13.18
C VAL A 248 20.70 14.55 13.81
N VAL A 249 21.98 14.66 13.51
CA VAL A 249 22.80 15.80 13.96
C VAL A 249 22.68 16.88 12.90
N HIS A 250 22.19 18.05 13.31
CA HIS A 250 22.11 19.23 12.48
C HIS A 250 23.15 20.26 12.94
N LYS A 251 23.99 20.73 12.02
CA LYS A 251 24.94 21.82 12.32
C LYS A 251 24.22 23.14 12.06
N ASP A 252 24.05 23.92 13.13
CA ASP A 252 23.51 25.27 13.05
C ASP A 252 24.51 26.19 12.31
N LYS A 253 24.06 27.36 11.84
CA LYS A 253 24.87 28.35 11.10
C LYS A 253 26.13 28.80 11.86
N LYS A 254 26.19 28.57 13.18
CA LYS A 254 27.31 28.86 14.08
C LYS A 254 28.31 27.70 14.24
N GLY A 255 28.14 26.59 13.51
CA GLY A 255 29.00 25.40 13.61
C GLY A 255 28.73 24.49 14.81
N THR A 256 27.81 24.88 15.71
CA THR A 256 27.37 24.05 16.84
C THR A 256 26.47 22.93 16.36
N THR A 257 26.83 21.68 16.69
CA THR A 257 26.01 20.49 16.45
C THR A 257 24.83 20.46 17.42
N LYS A 258 23.61 20.47 16.90
CA LYS A 258 22.38 20.23 17.66
C LYS A 258 21.76 18.92 17.19
N THR A 259 21.26 18.15 18.14
CA THR A 259 20.49 16.94 17.84
C THR A 259 19.06 17.35 17.52
N ILE A 260 18.56 16.97 16.35
CA ILE A 260 17.16 17.18 15.96
C ILE A 260 16.46 15.82 15.80
N HIS A 261 15.19 15.77 16.20
CA HIS A 261 14.34 14.59 16.05
C HIS A 261 13.36 14.82 14.91
N LEU A 262 13.58 14.13 13.79
CA LEU A 262 12.64 14.08 12.69
C LEU A 262 11.56 13.08 13.04
N THR A 263 10.30 13.51 13.15
CA THR A 263 9.17 12.64 13.47
C THR A 263 8.13 12.75 12.38
N VAL A 264 7.71 11.60 11.87
CA VAL A 264 6.65 11.46 10.88
C VAL A 264 5.58 10.55 11.45
N GLU A 265 4.33 11.00 11.36
CA GLU A 265 3.15 10.35 11.88
C GLU A 265 2.35 9.75 10.72
N GLY A 266 1.80 8.57 10.96
CA GLY A 266 0.72 7.98 10.19
C GLY A 266 -0.63 8.47 10.72
N PRO A 267 -1.69 7.65 10.66
CA PRO A 267 -1.74 6.29 10.13
C PRO A 267 -1.54 6.22 8.61
N VAL A 268 -1.00 5.12 8.08
CA VAL A 268 -0.82 4.87 6.63
C VAL A 268 -1.42 3.51 6.27
N SER A 269 -1.93 3.35 5.05
CA SER A 269 -2.10 2.01 4.45
C SER A 269 -0.92 1.75 3.50
N VAL A 270 -0.44 0.51 3.45
CA VAL A 270 0.73 0.14 2.66
C VAL A 270 0.34 -1.03 1.79
N SER A 271 0.60 -0.89 0.49
CA SER A 271 0.45 -1.97 -0.49
C SER A 271 1.77 -2.22 -1.19
N GLY A 272 2.11 -3.50 -1.35
CA GLY A 272 3.28 -3.90 -2.12
C GLY A 272 3.02 -5.12 -2.99
N CYS A 273 3.86 -5.31 -4.00
CA CYS A 273 3.87 -6.54 -4.79
C CYS A 273 5.21 -7.27 -4.57
N THR A 274 5.19 -8.60 -4.52
CA THR A 274 6.41 -9.42 -4.50
C THR A 274 6.17 -10.75 -5.20
N THR A 275 7.27 -11.37 -5.64
CA THR A 275 7.26 -12.76 -6.13
C THR A 275 7.63 -13.78 -5.04
N GLN A 276 7.99 -13.31 -3.84
CA GLN A 276 8.65 -14.11 -2.82
C GLN A 276 7.84 -14.16 -1.53
N GLU A 277 7.15 -15.28 -1.30
CA GLU A 277 6.31 -15.46 -0.11
C GLU A 277 7.14 -15.59 1.18
N SER A 278 8.29 -16.28 1.12
CA SER A 278 9.06 -16.68 2.30
C SER A 278 10.04 -15.62 2.81
N ILE A 279 10.48 -14.69 1.96
CA ILE A 279 11.56 -13.75 2.30
C ILE A 279 11.05 -12.58 3.17
N TYR A 280 9.74 -12.38 3.20
CA TYR A 280 9.10 -11.27 3.90
C TYR A 280 8.17 -11.71 5.04
N GLU A 281 8.46 -12.82 5.73
CA GLU A 281 7.57 -13.39 6.77
C GLU A 281 7.14 -12.36 7.84
N ASP A 282 8.05 -11.46 8.22
CA ASP A 282 7.73 -10.39 9.16
C ASP A 282 6.70 -9.39 8.61
N ASN A 283 6.79 -9.05 7.33
CA ASN A 283 5.86 -8.11 6.68
C ASN A 283 4.56 -8.82 6.29
N SER A 284 4.64 -10.06 5.80
CA SER A 284 3.48 -10.85 5.38
C SER A 284 2.54 -11.12 6.55
N ASN A 285 3.08 -11.29 7.76
CA ASN A 285 2.28 -11.42 8.96
C ASN A 285 1.54 -10.13 9.36
N ARG A 286 2.02 -8.95 8.94
CA ARG A 286 1.40 -7.63 9.18
C ARG A 286 0.48 -7.17 8.04
N SER A 287 0.37 -7.98 7.00
CA SER A 287 -0.42 -7.68 5.81
C SER A 287 -1.42 -8.79 5.48
N PHE A 288 -2.40 -8.45 4.67
CA PHE A 288 -3.22 -9.39 3.93
C PHE A 288 -2.43 -9.86 2.72
N LEU A 289 -2.33 -11.18 2.55
CA LEU A 289 -1.66 -11.78 1.40
C LEU A 289 -2.70 -12.03 0.32
N LEU A 290 -2.60 -11.30 -0.77
CA LEU A 290 -3.51 -11.40 -1.92
C LEU A 290 -2.83 -12.21 -3.00
N TYR A 291 -3.34 -13.39 -3.27
CA TYR A 291 -2.79 -14.27 -4.29
C TYR A 291 -3.51 -13.99 -5.60
N ILE A 292 -2.75 -13.58 -6.62
CA ILE A 292 -3.28 -13.31 -7.95
C ILE A 292 -3.81 -14.59 -8.60
N ASP A 293 -4.94 -14.47 -9.28
CA ASP A 293 -5.56 -15.54 -10.03
C ASP A 293 -4.79 -15.75 -11.36
N GLU A 294 -3.97 -16.80 -11.37
CA GLU A 294 -3.20 -17.27 -12.54
C GLU A 294 -3.96 -18.34 -13.34
N SER A 295 -5.29 -18.39 -13.24
CA SER A 295 -6.11 -19.34 -13.99
C SER A 295 -6.25 -18.95 -15.46
N HIS A 296 -6.43 -19.96 -16.31
CA HIS A 296 -6.69 -19.75 -17.74
C HIS A 296 -8.00 -18.96 -17.99
N GLU A 297 -8.99 -19.09 -17.12
CA GLU A 297 -10.24 -18.35 -17.24
C GLU A 297 -10.02 -16.85 -17.05
N GLN A 298 -9.18 -16.49 -16.08
CA GLN A 298 -8.81 -15.11 -15.82
C GLN A 298 -7.98 -14.52 -16.98
N ASP A 299 -7.02 -15.29 -17.51
CA ASP A 299 -6.25 -14.90 -18.68
C ASP A 299 -7.15 -14.59 -19.89
N GLU A 300 -8.13 -15.46 -20.19
CA GLU A 300 -9.08 -15.24 -21.28
C GLU A 300 -9.94 -13.98 -21.08
N LYS A 301 -10.40 -13.73 -19.85
CA LYS A 301 -11.15 -12.50 -19.52
C LYS A 301 -10.31 -11.26 -19.78
N ILE A 302 -9.05 -11.25 -19.34
CA ILE A 302 -8.12 -10.13 -19.54
C ILE A 302 -7.86 -9.93 -21.04
N MET A 303 -7.50 -10.99 -21.77
CA MET A 303 -7.21 -10.89 -23.20
C MET A 303 -8.44 -10.47 -24.00
N PHE A 304 -9.63 -10.94 -23.64
CA PHE A 304 -10.89 -10.51 -24.26
C PHE A 304 -11.12 -9.01 -24.08
N TYR A 305 -10.93 -8.49 -22.86
CA TYR A 305 -11.05 -7.06 -22.61
C TYR A 305 -9.98 -6.24 -23.37
N GLN A 306 -8.73 -6.69 -23.40
CA GLN A 306 -7.68 -6.03 -24.20
C GLN A 306 -8.05 -5.96 -25.69
N ARG A 307 -8.61 -7.05 -26.25
CA ARG A 307 -9.14 -7.07 -27.63
C ARG A 307 -10.29 -6.08 -27.81
N GLN A 308 -11.21 -5.98 -26.85
CA GLN A 308 -12.31 -5.00 -26.91
C GLN A 308 -11.82 -3.55 -26.85
N LEU A 309 -10.82 -3.27 -26.00
CA LEU A 309 -10.19 -1.96 -25.87
C LEU A 309 -9.51 -1.57 -27.18
N SER A 310 -8.70 -2.48 -27.76
CA SER A 310 -8.09 -2.25 -29.07
C SER A 310 -9.12 -2.10 -30.20
N ALA A 311 -10.31 -2.70 -30.08
CA ALA A 311 -11.40 -2.57 -31.03
C ALA A 311 -12.27 -1.32 -30.81
N GLY A 312 -11.97 -0.49 -29.81
CA GLY A 312 -12.74 0.72 -29.49
C GLY A 312 -14.16 0.44 -28.98
N LYS A 313 -14.42 -0.75 -28.45
CA LYS A 313 -15.75 -1.17 -27.95
C LYS A 313 -16.00 -0.82 -26.48
N ILE A 314 -14.97 -0.33 -25.80
CA ILE A 314 -15.03 0.02 -24.38
C ILE A 314 -15.54 1.45 -24.20
N ASN A 315 -16.47 1.63 -23.27
CA ASN A 315 -17.02 2.93 -22.93
C ASN A 315 -16.14 3.63 -21.89
N HIS A 316 -15.14 4.38 -22.36
CA HIS A 316 -14.22 5.13 -21.49
C HIS A 316 -14.92 6.18 -20.62
N GLU A 317 -16.05 6.74 -21.08
CA GLU A 317 -16.79 7.69 -20.23
C GLU A 317 -17.39 7.00 -19.01
N GLU A 318 -17.89 5.77 -19.15
CA GLU A 318 -18.44 5.00 -18.03
C GLU A 318 -17.34 4.59 -17.05
N GLU A 319 -16.15 4.24 -17.56
CA GLU A 319 -14.97 3.94 -16.73
C GLU A 319 -14.58 5.14 -15.87
N ILE A 320 -14.45 6.31 -16.51
CA ILE A 320 -14.11 7.56 -15.82
C ILE A 320 -15.19 7.94 -14.81
N LYS A 321 -16.48 7.85 -15.17
CA LYS A 321 -17.60 8.14 -14.26
C LYS A 321 -17.57 7.22 -13.04
N SER A 322 -17.36 5.93 -13.24
CA SER A 322 -17.30 4.95 -12.14
C SER A 322 -16.09 5.18 -11.23
N LYS A 323 -14.92 5.47 -11.81
CA LYS A 323 -13.70 5.84 -11.07
C LYS A 323 -13.91 7.11 -10.25
N MET A 324 -14.45 8.17 -10.86
CA MET A 324 -14.72 9.43 -10.17
C MET A 324 -15.72 9.27 -9.03
N LEU A 325 -16.78 8.47 -9.21
CA LEU A 325 -17.75 8.19 -8.16
C LEU A 325 -17.09 7.52 -6.95
N LEU A 326 -16.27 6.49 -7.17
CA LEU A 326 -15.56 5.79 -6.09
C LEU A 326 -14.55 6.71 -5.38
N GLN A 327 -13.80 7.53 -6.12
CA GLN A 327 -12.91 8.53 -5.52
C GLN A 327 -13.69 9.58 -4.71
N ASN A 328 -14.83 10.04 -5.20
CA ASN A 328 -15.67 11.00 -4.50
C ASN A 328 -16.30 10.39 -3.24
N ALA A 329 -16.70 9.12 -3.29
CA ALA A 329 -17.15 8.36 -2.11
C ALA A 329 -16.04 8.30 -1.05
N GLN A 330 -14.80 7.99 -1.45
CA GLN A 330 -13.63 8.01 -0.55
C GLN A 330 -13.42 9.39 0.11
N ARG A 331 -13.59 10.49 -0.64
CA ARG A 331 -13.48 11.86 -0.10
C ARG A 331 -14.55 12.17 0.94
N LEU A 332 -15.75 11.59 0.80
CA LEU A 332 -16.88 11.83 1.70
C LEU A 332 -16.78 11.04 3.02
N LEU A 333 -16.03 9.93 3.06
CA LEU A 333 -15.80 9.16 4.28
C LEU A 333 -15.07 10.00 5.34
N LYS A 334 -15.64 10.04 6.54
CA LYS A 334 -15.08 10.71 7.71
C LYS A 334 -14.44 9.70 8.64
N THR A 335 -13.37 10.09 9.31
CA THR A 335 -12.76 9.29 10.37
C THR A 335 -13.74 9.23 11.55
N ILE A 336 -14.15 8.01 11.91
CA ILE A 336 -15.10 7.72 12.98
C ILE A 336 -14.67 6.45 13.71
N SER A 337 -14.98 6.37 15.00
CA SER A 337 -14.70 5.20 15.82
C SER A 337 -15.68 4.07 15.48
N VAL A 338 -15.18 2.84 15.37
CA VAL A 338 -16.01 1.66 15.13
C VAL A 338 -15.95 0.77 16.36
N ARG A 339 -17.11 0.37 16.86
CA ARG A 339 -17.23 -0.58 17.98
C ARG A 339 -17.93 -1.83 17.49
N ASN A 340 -17.29 -2.98 17.69
CA ASN A 340 -17.88 -4.26 17.32
C ASN A 340 -18.49 -4.94 18.55
N PRO A 341 -19.82 -4.86 18.76
CA PRO A 341 -20.46 -5.49 19.92
C PRO A 341 -20.40 -7.02 19.89
N TYR A 342 -20.08 -7.60 18.74
CA TYR A 342 -20.02 -9.05 18.53
C TYR A 342 -18.60 -9.61 18.64
N ALA A 343 -17.59 -8.77 18.91
CA ALA A 343 -16.18 -9.15 18.87
C ALA A 343 -15.83 -10.37 19.75
N GLU A 344 -16.49 -10.53 20.90
CA GLU A 344 -16.25 -11.63 21.83
C GLU A 344 -16.72 -13.00 21.30
N PHE A 345 -17.65 -13.02 20.35
CA PHE A 345 -18.15 -14.25 19.72
C PHE A 345 -17.34 -14.67 18.49
N LEU A 346 -16.44 -13.80 18.02
CA LEU A 346 -15.65 -14.02 16.82
C LEU A 346 -14.40 -14.84 17.16
N SER A 347 -14.39 -16.10 16.72
CA SER A 347 -13.28 -17.02 16.94
C SER A 347 -12.71 -17.53 15.61
N LEU A 348 -11.39 -17.62 15.54
CA LEU A 348 -10.72 -18.18 14.37
C LEU A 348 -10.64 -19.71 14.41
N PRO A 349 -10.67 -20.38 13.24
CA PRO A 349 -10.38 -21.80 13.15
C PRO A 349 -8.99 -22.13 13.72
N GLN A 350 -8.87 -23.27 14.41
CA GLN A 350 -7.59 -23.72 15.00
C GLN A 350 -6.51 -24.05 13.97
N SER A 351 -6.90 -24.31 12.72
CA SER A 351 -5.99 -24.60 11.60
C SER A 351 -5.19 -23.37 11.12
N VAL A 352 -5.61 -22.16 11.49
CA VAL A 352 -4.97 -20.92 11.04
C VAL A 352 -3.60 -20.75 11.69
N PHE A 353 -2.56 -20.56 10.86
CA PHE A 353 -1.23 -20.23 11.37
C PHE A 353 -1.19 -18.82 11.98
N LYS A 354 -0.37 -18.66 13.03
CA LYS A 354 -0.17 -17.39 13.75
C LYS A 354 -1.49 -16.72 14.21
N PRO A 355 -2.34 -17.42 14.98
CA PRO A 355 -3.74 -17.02 15.23
C PRO A 355 -3.90 -15.64 15.86
N ARG A 356 -2.96 -15.19 16.70
CA ARG A 356 -3.03 -13.87 17.37
C ARG A 356 -3.07 -12.70 16.38
N ARG A 357 -2.20 -12.70 15.36
CA ARG A 357 -2.16 -11.63 14.35
C ARG A 357 -3.35 -11.72 13.41
N THR A 358 -3.69 -12.94 12.99
CA THR A 358 -4.84 -13.16 12.12
C THR A 358 -6.14 -12.73 12.80
N ASN A 359 -6.27 -12.91 14.12
CA ASN A 359 -7.45 -12.46 14.87
C ASN A 359 -7.58 -10.94 14.85
N ALA A 360 -6.47 -10.24 15.09
CA ALA A 360 -6.46 -8.78 15.00
C ALA A 360 -6.84 -8.29 13.59
N HIS A 361 -6.29 -8.90 12.54
CA HIS A 361 -6.65 -8.57 11.15
C HIS A 361 -8.13 -8.86 10.85
N TYR A 362 -8.66 -9.96 11.36
CA TYR A 362 -10.05 -10.33 11.16
C TYR A 362 -11.01 -9.29 11.76
N LEU A 363 -10.78 -8.91 13.02
CA LEU A 363 -11.57 -7.86 13.69
C LEU A 363 -11.43 -6.51 12.98
N GLN A 364 -10.21 -6.09 12.65
CA GLN A 364 -9.94 -4.84 11.96
C GLN A 364 -10.55 -4.79 10.55
N PHE A 365 -10.65 -5.93 9.87
CA PHE A 365 -11.29 -6.01 8.55
C PHE A 365 -12.80 -5.87 8.62
N ILE A 366 -13.44 -6.50 9.61
CA ILE A 366 -14.86 -6.27 9.90
C ILE A 366 -15.10 -4.78 10.20
N GLU A 367 -14.26 -4.18 11.05
CA GLU A 367 -14.34 -2.75 11.38
C GLU A 367 -14.15 -1.87 10.14
N ALA A 368 -13.27 -2.24 9.20
CA ALA A 368 -13.07 -1.52 7.94
C ALA A 368 -14.32 -1.57 7.03
N ILE A 369 -15.04 -2.69 6.99
CA ILE A 369 -16.32 -2.81 6.27
C ILE A 369 -17.40 -1.95 6.93
N THR A 370 -17.54 -2.03 8.26
CA THR A 370 -18.47 -1.16 9.01
C THR A 370 -18.14 0.32 8.78
N PHE A 371 -16.86 0.70 8.80
CA PHE A 371 -16.39 2.05 8.50
C PHE A 371 -16.77 2.51 7.08
N TYR A 372 -16.61 1.64 6.08
CA TYR A 372 -17.00 1.95 4.70
C TYR A 372 -18.51 2.19 4.57
N LYS A 373 -19.30 1.44 5.35
CA LYS A 373 -20.76 1.57 5.44
C LYS A 373 -21.24 2.68 6.39
N GLN A 374 -20.39 3.57 6.89
CA GLN A 374 -20.75 4.57 7.91
C GLN A 374 -22.04 5.35 7.61
N TYR A 375 -22.32 5.68 6.33
CA TYR A 375 -23.53 6.41 5.92
C TYR A 375 -24.84 5.62 6.01
N GLN A 376 -24.76 4.31 6.30
CA GLN A 376 -25.90 3.40 6.52
C GLN A 376 -26.11 3.08 7.99
N LYS A 377 -25.18 3.49 8.85
CA LYS A 377 -25.18 3.15 10.27
C LYS A 377 -25.79 4.29 11.09
N PHE A 378 -26.30 3.94 12.25
CA PHE A 378 -26.68 4.93 13.25
C PHE A 378 -25.41 5.44 13.94
N HIS A 379 -25.30 6.76 14.08
CA HIS A 379 -24.18 7.42 14.73
C HIS A 379 -24.51 7.62 16.21
N HIS A 380 -23.78 6.91 17.07
CA HIS A 380 -23.89 7.01 18.51
C HIS A 380 -22.91 8.06 19.04
N ILE A 381 -23.24 8.64 20.19
CA ILE A 381 -22.34 9.52 20.94
C ILE A 381 -22.13 8.85 22.30
N ASP A 382 -20.86 8.59 22.62
CA ASP A 382 -20.48 8.10 23.93
C ASP A 382 -20.77 9.17 25.00
N LYS A 383 -21.55 8.81 26.03
CA LYS A 383 -21.97 9.75 27.08
C LYS A 383 -20.82 10.16 28.01
N GLU A 384 -19.76 9.36 28.09
CA GLU A 384 -18.61 9.62 28.97
C GLU A 384 -17.51 10.41 28.25
N THR A 385 -17.17 10.02 27.02
CA THR A 385 -16.07 10.64 26.25
C THR A 385 -16.53 11.73 25.28
N GLY A 386 -17.82 11.73 24.89
CA GLY A 386 -18.34 12.58 23.83
C GLY A 386 -17.91 12.14 22.42
N GLU A 387 -17.25 10.99 22.28
CA GLU A 387 -16.77 10.47 21.00
C GLU A 387 -17.92 9.91 20.16
N GLU A 388 -17.95 10.29 18.88
CA GLU A 388 -18.89 9.75 17.90
C GLU A 388 -18.41 8.37 17.41
N TYR A 389 -19.31 7.37 17.43
CA TYR A 389 -18.99 6.02 17.00
C TYR A 389 -20.14 5.35 16.25
N ILE A 390 -19.81 4.34 15.46
CA ILE A 390 -20.76 3.45 14.79
C ILE A 390 -20.55 2.01 15.25
N GLU A 391 -21.61 1.21 15.18
CA GLU A 391 -21.59 -0.19 15.59
C GLU A 391 -21.58 -1.14 14.38
N THR A 392 -20.79 -2.21 14.49
CA THR A 392 -20.78 -3.30 13.52
C THR A 392 -22.10 -4.05 13.55
N SER A 393 -22.67 -4.34 12.38
CA SER A 393 -23.85 -5.21 12.26
C SER A 393 -23.48 -6.64 11.85
N VAL A 394 -24.41 -7.58 11.99
CA VAL A 394 -24.17 -8.99 11.62
C VAL A 394 -23.93 -9.12 10.11
N GLU A 395 -24.59 -8.30 9.29
CA GLU A 395 -24.36 -8.28 7.84
C GLU A 395 -22.92 -7.89 7.49
N ASP A 396 -22.32 -6.94 8.23
CA ASP A 396 -20.92 -6.54 8.00
C ASP A 396 -19.96 -7.71 8.26
N ILE A 397 -20.25 -8.54 9.27
CA ILE A 397 -19.46 -9.73 9.62
C ILE A 397 -19.61 -10.80 8.54
N GLN A 398 -20.82 -10.99 8.01
CA GLN A 398 -21.07 -11.96 6.93
C GLN A 398 -20.29 -11.58 5.66
N GLU A 399 -20.37 -10.32 5.23
CA GLU A 399 -19.60 -9.82 4.09
C GLU A 399 -18.08 -9.91 4.33
N ALA A 400 -17.62 -9.62 5.55
CA ALA A 400 -16.22 -9.81 5.91
C ALA A 400 -15.79 -11.28 5.79
N ASN A 401 -16.62 -12.21 6.27
CA ASN A 401 -16.38 -13.64 6.22
C ASN A 401 -16.26 -14.16 4.79
N GLU A 402 -17.14 -13.70 3.90
CA GLU A 402 -17.10 -14.05 2.48
C GLU A 402 -15.79 -13.62 1.82
N LEU A 403 -15.35 -12.38 2.06
CA LEU A 403 -14.13 -11.82 1.45
C LEU A 403 -12.83 -12.38 2.07
N ILE A 404 -12.80 -12.62 3.38
CA ILE A 404 -11.58 -13.06 4.07
C ILE A 404 -11.36 -14.57 3.99
N LYS A 405 -12.39 -15.36 3.65
CA LYS A 405 -12.32 -16.83 3.63
C LYS A 405 -11.12 -17.34 2.83
N GLU A 406 -10.87 -16.80 1.64
CA GLU A 406 -9.74 -17.21 0.82
C GLU A 406 -8.40 -16.85 1.50
N VAL A 407 -8.29 -15.66 2.10
CA VAL A 407 -7.10 -15.24 2.84
C VAL A 407 -6.83 -16.16 4.04
N LEU A 408 -7.86 -16.54 4.79
CA LEU A 408 -7.74 -17.48 5.91
C LEU A 408 -7.34 -18.88 5.43
N LEU A 409 -7.90 -19.34 4.32
CA LEU A 409 -7.57 -20.62 3.71
C LEU A 409 -6.08 -20.69 3.35
N ARG A 410 -5.56 -19.65 2.69
CA ARG A 410 -4.14 -19.54 2.36
C ARG A 410 -3.25 -19.44 3.61
N LYS A 411 -3.69 -18.70 4.64
CA LYS A 411 -2.97 -18.63 5.93
C LYS A 411 -3.03 -19.91 6.76
N SER A 412 -3.85 -20.88 6.37
CA SER A 412 -3.94 -22.20 7.01
C SER A 412 -3.25 -23.29 6.19
N ASP A 413 -2.73 -22.94 5.01
CA ASP A 413 -2.08 -23.84 4.08
C ASP A 413 -0.56 -23.87 4.31
N THR A 414 0.04 -25.06 4.35
CA THR A 414 1.50 -25.21 4.51
C THR A 414 2.25 -25.03 3.19
N LEU A 415 1.53 -25.08 2.05
CA LEU A 415 2.09 -24.89 0.73
C LEU A 415 2.15 -23.40 0.36
N THR A 416 3.17 -23.05 -0.42
CA THR A 416 3.18 -21.75 -1.11
C THR A 416 2.09 -21.74 -2.18
N GLY A 417 1.62 -20.55 -2.57
CA GLY A 417 0.56 -20.40 -3.58
C GLY A 417 0.90 -21.12 -4.88
N ALA A 418 2.14 -21.00 -5.34
CA ALA A 418 2.61 -21.66 -6.56
C ALA A 418 2.63 -23.20 -6.46
N SER A 419 3.06 -23.74 -5.31
CA SER A 419 3.05 -25.20 -5.07
C SER A 419 1.64 -25.75 -4.93
N ARG A 420 0.74 -24.99 -4.28
CA ARG A 420 -0.68 -25.30 -4.16
C ARG A 420 -1.36 -25.34 -5.53
N ASN A 421 -1.17 -24.31 -6.36
CA ASN A 421 -1.73 -24.26 -7.71
C ASN A 421 -1.21 -25.42 -8.58
N HIS A 422 0.07 -25.79 -8.43
CA HIS A 422 0.62 -26.98 -9.11
C HIS A 422 -0.06 -28.28 -8.66
N LEU A 423 -0.31 -28.46 -7.36
CA LEU A 423 -0.99 -29.63 -6.82
C LEU A 423 -2.44 -29.72 -7.34
N GLU A 424 -3.17 -28.61 -7.38
CA GLU A 424 -4.55 -28.59 -7.91
C GLU A 424 -4.58 -28.88 -9.42
N ASN A 425 -3.64 -28.32 -10.20
CA ASN A 425 -3.49 -28.64 -11.62
C ASN A 425 -3.15 -30.13 -11.84
N LEU A 426 -2.30 -30.70 -10.98
CA LEU A 426 -1.97 -32.12 -11.00
C LEU A 426 -3.21 -32.99 -10.69
N LYS A 427 -4.01 -32.63 -9.66
CA LYS A 427 -5.27 -33.32 -9.33
C LYS A 427 -6.23 -33.29 -10.52
N ASN A 428 -6.41 -32.13 -11.15
CA ASN A 428 -7.28 -31.96 -12.32
C ASN A 428 -6.81 -32.80 -13.50
N TYR A 429 -5.50 -32.79 -13.81
CA TYR A 429 -4.91 -33.60 -14.86
C TYR A 429 -5.14 -35.10 -14.63
N LEU A 430 -4.85 -35.60 -13.43
CA LEU A 430 -5.04 -37.00 -13.07
C LEU A 430 -6.51 -37.43 -13.19
N LYS A 431 -7.43 -36.57 -12.75
CA LYS A 431 -8.87 -36.80 -12.86
C LYS A 431 -9.33 -36.87 -14.32
N GLN A 432 -8.87 -35.95 -15.17
CA GLN A 432 -9.22 -35.93 -16.59
C GLN A 432 -8.70 -37.17 -17.34
N ASN A 433 -7.52 -37.68 -16.96
CA ASN A 433 -6.92 -38.85 -17.58
C ASN A 433 -7.29 -40.17 -16.90
N ASN A 434 -8.15 -40.14 -15.86
CA ASN A 434 -8.53 -41.31 -15.05
C ASN A 434 -7.32 -42.10 -14.51
N GLN A 435 -6.28 -41.38 -14.06
CA GLN A 435 -5.06 -41.95 -13.52
C GLN A 435 -4.92 -41.62 -12.03
N THR A 436 -4.33 -42.52 -11.25
CA THR A 436 -3.97 -42.28 -9.84
C THR A 436 -2.47 -42.09 -9.63
N GLN A 437 -1.66 -42.60 -10.55
CA GLN A 437 -0.20 -42.55 -10.50
C GLN A 437 0.33 -41.72 -11.65
N PHE A 438 1.41 -40.99 -11.41
CA PHE A 438 2.10 -40.19 -12.43
C PHE A 438 3.61 -40.32 -12.33
N THR A 439 4.28 -39.95 -13.41
CA THR A 439 5.74 -39.78 -13.43
C THR A 439 6.14 -38.32 -13.61
N ASN A 440 7.32 -37.94 -13.14
CA ASN A 440 7.83 -36.58 -13.35
C ASN A 440 7.95 -36.21 -14.84
N ALA A 441 8.32 -37.18 -15.69
CA ALA A 441 8.51 -36.95 -17.12
C ALA A 441 7.19 -36.61 -17.84
N GLU A 442 6.12 -37.31 -17.47
CA GLU A 442 4.76 -37.10 -17.96
C GLU A 442 4.23 -35.72 -17.55
N ILE A 443 4.23 -35.42 -16.25
CA ILE A 443 3.73 -34.15 -15.72
C ILE A 443 4.53 -32.97 -16.27
N ARG A 444 5.85 -33.11 -16.43
CA ARG A 444 6.69 -32.07 -17.05
C ARG A 444 6.26 -31.75 -18.48
N ARG A 445 5.97 -32.78 -19.28
CA ARG A 445 5.58 -32.62 -20.69
C ARG A 445 4.16 -32.04 -20.81
N ASN A 446 3.22 -32.58 -20.06
CA ASN A 446 1.80 -32.27 -20.21
C ASN A 446 1.42 -30.94 -19.52
N LEU A 447 1.96 -30.66 -18.32
CA LEU A 447 1.74 -29.39 -17.62
C LEU A 447 2.76 -28.30 -17.99
N ARG A 448 3.69 -28.58 -18.92
CA ARG A 448 4.71 -27.63 -19.43
C ARG A 448 5.51 -26.92 -18.32
N VAL A 449 5.83 -27.61 -17.24
CA VAL A 449 6.60 -27.07 -16.11
C VAL A 449 8.10 -27.26 -16.35
N LYS A 450 8.93 -26.25 -16.06
CA LYS A 450 10.40 -26.38 -16.12
C LYS A 450 10.89 -27.43 -15.09
N GLU A 451 11.95 -28.17 -15.44
CA GLU A 451 12.44 -29.26 -14.58
C GLU A 451 12.86 -28.80 -13.17
N THR A 452 13.55 -27.68 -13.07
CA THR A 452 13.99 -27.10 -11.79
C THR A 452 12.80 -26.73 -10.90
N THR A 453 11.76 -26.15 -11.50
CA THR A 453 10.51 -25.79 -10.82
C THR A 453 9.75 -27.02 -10.35
N LEU A 454 9.57 -28.02 -11.23
CA LEU A 454 8.89 -29.28 -10.88
C LEU A 454 9.63 -30.01 -9.74
N ARG A 455 10.97 -30.01 -9.77
CA ARG A 455 11.79 -30.59 -8.70
C ARG A 455 11.52 -29.91 -7.36
N ARG A 456 11.43 -28.57 -7.34
CA ARG A 456 11.11 -27.80 -6.13
C ARG A 456 9.73 -28.14 -5.59
N TYR A 457 8.69 -28.09 -6.43
CA TYR A 457 7.32 -28.43 -6.03
C TYR A 457 7.22 -29.86 -5.49
N LYS A 458 7.75 -30.83 -6.24
CA LYS A 458 7.77 -32.24 -5.84
C LYS A 458 8.46 -32.44 -4.49
N ASN A 459 9.60 -31.78 -4.25
CA ASN A 459 10.29 -31.91 -2.97
C ASN A 459 9.44 -31.38 -1.81
N GLN A 460 8.79 -30.23 -1.97
CA GLN A 460 7.88 -29.69 -0.96
C GLN A 460 6.69 -30.62 -0.73
N LEU A 461 6.03 -31.08 -1.80
CA LEU A 461 4.88 -31.98 -1.71
C LEU A 461 5.21 -33.33 -1.05
N LEU A 462 6.44 -33.84 -1.23
CA LEU A 462 6.91 -35.05 -0.55
C LEU A 462 7.17 -34.81 0.94
N LEU A 463 7.79 -33.67 1.29
CA LEU A 463 8.11 -33.32 2.67
C LEU A 463 6.84 -33.11 3.51
N GLU A 464 5.84 -32.46 2.93
CA GLU A 464 4.54 -32.17 3.55
C GLU A 464 3.52 -33.33 3.38
N ASN A 465 3.95 -34.49 2.85
CA ASN A 465 3.13 -35.70 2.66
C ASN A 465 1.88 -35.54 1.75
N TYR A 466 1.85 -34.58 0.82
CA TYR A 466 0.80 -34.46 -0.20
C TYR A 466 0.92 -35.51 -1.31
N ILE A 467 2.15 -35.98 -1.58
CA ILE A 467 2.41 -37.06 -2.52
C ILE A 467 3.30 -38.11 -1.87
N LYS A 468 3.14 -39.36 -2.30
CA LYS A 468 3.98 -40.49 -1.86
C LYS A 468 4.61 -41.19 -3.05
N LYS A 469 5.79 -41.77 -2.83
CA LYS A 469 6.50 -42.56 -3.85
C LYS A 469 5.92 -43.97 -3.91
N VAL A 470 5.58 -44.44 -5.11
CA VAL A 470 5.02 -45.78 -5.34
C VAL A 470 5.97 -46.57 -6.24
N LYS A 471 6.16 -47.86 -5.93
CA LYS A 471 6.92 -48.78 -6.79
C LYS A 471 5.99 -49.35 -7.85
N ASN A 472 6.15 -48.92 -9.10
CA ASN A 472 5.46 -49.54 -10.24
C ASN A 472 6.40 -50.54 -10.92
N LYS A 473 5.98 -51.81 -11.05
CA LYS A 473 6.79 -52.87 -11.68
C LYS A 473 6.90 -52.73 -13.20
N SER A 474 5.98 -51.99 -13.84
CA SER A 474 5.91 -51.81 -15.29
C SER A 474 6.82 -50.67 -15.80
N VAL A 475 7.12 -49.69 -14.95
CA VAL A 475 7.85 -48.47 -15.34
C VAL A 475 9.17 -48.40 -14.55
N LYS A 476 10.32 -48.32 -15.25
CA LYS A 476 11.65 -48.20 -14.60
C LYS A 476 11.85 -46.87 -13.85
N SER A 477 11.00 -45.88 -14.07
CA SER A 477 11.09 -44.56 -13.43
C SER A 477 10.30 -44.51 -12.12
N HIS A 478 10.62 -43.53 -11.27
CA HIS A 478 9.89 -43.32 -10.02
C HIS A 478 8.47 -42.79 -10.30
N CYS A 479 7.47 -43.54 -9.84
CA CYS A 479 6.06 -43.15 -9.85
C CYS A 479 5.66 -42.52 -8.51
N TYR A 480 4.68 -41.62 -8.56
CA TYR A 480 4.13 -40.93 -7.40
C TYR A 480 2.60 -40.98 -7.44
N GLU A 481 1.99 -40.88 -6.28
CA GLU A 481 0.53 -40.86 -6.08
C GLU A 481 0.18 -39.77 -5.05
N ILE A 482 -0.96 -39.11 -5.24
CA ILE A 482 -1.49 -38.12 -4.28
C ILE A 482 -2.06 -38.86 -3.07
N THR A 483 -1.73 -38.40 -1.86
CA THR A 483 -2.15 -39.07 -0.61
C THR A 483 -3.62 -38.82 -0.28
N ASN A 484 -4.05 -37.54 -0.27
CA ASN A 484 -5.45 -37.14 -0.11
C ASN A 484 -5.86 -36.15 -1.22
N PRO A 485 -6.72 -36.55 -2.17
CA PRO A 485 -7.23 -35.64 -3.20
C PRO A 485 -8.12 -34.52 -2.66
N ASN A 486 -8.76 -34.70 -1.51
CA ASN A 486 -9.80 -33.81 -0.96
C ASN A 486 -9.29 -32.86 0.14
N GLU A 487 -8.01 -32.90 0.52
CA GLU A 487 -7.53 -32.15 1.71
C GLU A 487 -7.83 -30.65 1.68
N TYR A 488 -7.75 -30.00 0.51
CA TYR A 488 -8.00 -28.57 0.40
C TYR A 488 -9.48 -28.25 0.62
N ARG A 489 -10.37 -29.12 0.15
CA ARG A 489 -11.83 -28.99 0.38
C ARG A 489 -12.19 -29.25 1.83
N GLU A 490 -11.54 -30.21 2.47
CA GLU A 490 -11.72 -30.48 3.91
C GLU A 490 -11.28 -29.26 4.73
N LEU A 491 -10.13 -28.66 4.40
CA LEU A 491 -9.67 -27.43 5.05
C LEU A 491 -10.62 -26.25 4.81
N GLU A 492 -11.10 -26.08 3.57
CA GLU A 492 -12.08 -25.05 3.23
C GLU A 492 -13.39 -25.22 4.01
N GLN A 493 -13.88 -26.45 4.14
CA GLN A 493 -15.07 -26.76 4.92
C GLN A 493 -14.88 -26.46 6.41
N GLN A 494 -13.73 -26.81 6.99
CA GLN A 494 -13.42 -26.50 8.39
C GLN A 494 -13.44 -24.99 8.65
N ILE A 495 -12.83 -24.21 7.76
CA ILE A 495 -12.82 -22.74 7.90
C ILE A 495 -14.23 -22.17 7.72
N SER A 496 -14.97 -22.64 6.71
CA SER A 496 -16.34 -22.18 6.46
C SER A 496 -17.26 -22.48 7.65
N GLN A 497 -17.14 -23.68 8.23
CA GLN A 497 -17.91 -24.10 9.39
C GLN A 497 -17.59 -23.21 10.60
N ALA A 498 -16.33 -22.96 10.89
CA ALA A 498 -15.94 -22.11 12.02
C ALA A 498 -16.47 -20.67 11.88
N LEU A 499 -16.43 -20.09 10.68
CA LEU A 499 -17.00 -18.75 10.42
C LEU A 499 -18.53 -18.76 10.59
N GLN A 500 -19.20 -19.81 10.11
CA GLN A 500 -20.66 -19.96 10.25
C GLN A 500 -21.09 -20.21 11.70
N ASP A 501 -20.29 -20.94 12.47
CA ASP A 501 -20.52 -21.18 13.89
C ASP A 501 -20.48 -19.86 14.66
N CYS A 502 -19.56 -18.96 14.34
CA CYS A 502 -19.49 -17.61 14.94
C CYS A 502 -20.80 -16.83 14.69
N ILE A 503 -21.29 -16.82 13.46
CA ILE A 503 -22.57 -16.18 13.11
C ILE A 503 -23.74 -16.81 13.88
N THR A 504 -23.75 -18.14 14.00
CA THR A 504 -24.80 -18.86 14.72
C THR A 504 -24.79 -18.50 16.21
N GLN A 505 -23.62 -18.41 16.84
CA GLN A 505 -23.48 -17.99 18.24
C GLN A 505 -23.97 -16.55 18.45
N ILE A 506 -23.66 -15.64 17.52
CA ILE A 506 -24.15 -14.26 17.56
C ILE A 506 -25.68 -14.23 17.53
N HIS A 507 -26.32 -15.00 16.63
CA HIS A 507 -27.78 -15.08 16.56
C HIS A 507 -28.41 -15.68 17.82
N LEU A 508 -27.78 -16.70 18.41
CA LEU A 508 -28.25 -17.30 19.66
C LEU A 508 -28.18 -16.30 20.84
N ALA A 509 -27.11 -15.50 20.92
CA ALA A 509 -26.90 -14.51 21.97
C ALA A 509 -27.82 -13.27 21.82
N THR A 510 -28.24 -12.94 20.60
CA THR A 510 -29.09 -11.77 20.30
C THR A 510 -30.59 -12.09 20.25
N SER A 511 -30.97 -13.36 20.28
CA SER A 511 -32.38 -13.77 20.29
C SER A 511 -33.04 -13.46 21.65
N PRO A 512 -34.23 -12.82 21.68
CA PRO A 512 -34.93 -12.57 22.94
C PRO A 512 -35.34 -13.89 23.62
N PRO A 513 -35.34 -13.98 24.96
CA PRO A 513 -35.74 -15.19 25.65
C PRO A 513 -37.18 -15.54 25.29
N THR A 514 -37.37 -16.71 24.68
CA THR A 514 -38.70 -17.24 24.38
C THR A 514 -39.42 -17.46 25.70
N ASN A 515 -40.49 -16.69 25.96
CA ASN A 515 -41.39 -16.88 27.09
C ASN A 515 -42.10 -18.25 26.97
N HIS A 516 -41.42 -19.33 27.35
CA HIS A 516 -42.07 -20.57 27.73
C HIS A 516 -42.55 -20.47 29.17
N ILE A 517 -43.64 -19.71 29.38
CA ILE A 517 -44.46 -19.86 30.58
C ILE A 517 -45.09 -21.25 30.50
N LYS A 518 -44.61 -22.14 31.37
CA LYS A 518 -45.26 -23.41 31.73
C LYS A 518 -46.74 -23.16 32.02
N LYS A 519 -47.64 -23.53 31.10
CA LYS A 519 -49.01 -23.89 31.48
C LYS A 519 -48.94 -25.22 32.22
N GLN A 520 -48.80 -25.15 33.53
CA GLN A 520 -49.03 -26.31 34.40
C GLN A 520 -50.48 -26.76 34.24
N ASN A 521 -50.63 -28.04 33.93
CA ASN A 521 -51.87 -28.79 33.97
C ASN A 521 -52.51 -28.66 35.36
N THR A 522 -53.70 -28.07 35.45
CA THR A 522 -54.65 -28.36 36.52
C THR A 522 -55.66 -29.39 36.02
N THR A 523 -55.33 -30.66 36.22
CA THR A 523 -56.27 -31.77 36.21
C THR A 523 -57.25 -31.58 37.38
N LYS A 524 -58.49 -31.18 37.09
CA LYS A 524 -59.62 -31.37 38.01
C LYS A 524 -60.28 -32.71 37.70
N THR A 525 -59.98 -33.70 38.53
CA THR A 525 -60.80 -34.90 38.74
C THR A 525 -62.22 -34.47 39.14
N LYS A 526 -63.22 -34.88 38.35
CA LYS A 526 -64.62 -34.95 38.74
C LYS A 526 -65.03 -36.43 38.66
N THR A 527 -65.38 -36.99 39.80
CA THR A 527 -66.22 -38.19 39.93
C THR A 527 -67.30 -37.91 40.97
N ALA A 528 -68.44 -38.58 40.77
CA ALA A 528 -69.67 -38.64 41.56
C ALA A 528 -70.76 -37.58 41.26
N SER A 529 -71.61 -37.90 40.28
CA SER A 529 -73.01 -38.28 40.52
C SER A 529 -73.44 -39.24 39.42
#